data_AF-A0A3E1EDI3-F1
#
_entry.id   AF-A0A3E1EDI3-F1
#
_cell.length_a   1.000
_cell.length_b   1.000
_cell.length_c   1.000
_cell.angle_alpha   90.00
_cell.angle_beta   90.00
_cell.angle_gamma   90.00
#
_symmetry.space_group_name_H-M   'P 1'
#
loop_
_entity.id
_entity.type
_entity.pdbx_description
1 polymer ?
#
loop_
_entity_poly.entity_id
_entity_poly.type
_entity_poly.pdbx_seq_one_letter_code
_entity_poly.pdbx_strand_id
1 'polypeptide(L)'
;MKTTLDIDDELYRQAKAAAALTGRKMKDLVSDGLRLVLNGPAQQRLGRGSEVLGLLQKELKGQSIAEIMDGLRGPVDAVPPAQNGRH
;
A
#
# COMPACT_ATOMS: atom_id res chain seq x y z
N MET A 1 -8.53 -16.84 -18.82
CA MET A 1 -9.25 -17.44 -17.68
C MET A 1 -10.70 -16.93 -17.66
N LYS A 2 -11.65 -17.71 -17.14
CA LYS A 2 -13.04 -17.26 -16.91
C LYS A 2 -13.22 -17.09 -15.40
N THR A 3 -13.81 -15.97 -15.00
CA THR A 3 -14.14 -15.68 -13.60
C THR A 3 -15.53 -15.07 -13.55
N THR A 4 -16.19 -15.19 -12.40
CA THR A 4 -17.42 -14.47 -12.09
C THR A 4 -17.07 -13.27 -11.22
N LEU A 5 -17.66 -12.12 -11.50
CA LEU A 5 -17.45 -10.87 -10.77
C LEU A 5 -18.81 -10.38 -10.29
N ASP A 6 -18.85 -9.94 -9.04
CA ASP A 6 -19.98 -9.17 -8.52
C ASP A 6 -19.72 -7.70 -8.82
N ILE A 7 -20.66 -7.05 -9.50
CA ILE A 7 -20.57 -5.66 -9.96
C ILE A 7 -21.93 -5.01 -9.83
N ASP A 8 -21.94 -3.75 -9.42
CA ASP A 8 -23.17 -2.97 -9.31
C ASP A 8 -23.94 -2.97 -10.65
N ASP A 9 -25.25 -3.13 -10.56
CA ASP A 9 -26.16 -3.19 -11.71
C ASP A 9 -26.03 -1.98 -12.63
N GLU A 10 -25.85 -0.79 -12.04
CA GLU A 10 -25.66 0.44 -12.79
C GLU A 10 -24.37 0.39 -13.61
N LEU A 11 -23.26 -0.03 -12.99
CA LEU A 11 -21.97 -0.16 -13.65
C LEU A 11 -22.03 -1.20 -14.77
N TYR A 12 -22.70 -2.33 -14.54
CA TYR A 12 -22.91 -3.34 -15.57
C TYR A 12 -23.69 -2.80 -16.77
N ARG A 13 -24.77 -2.04 -16.53
CA ARG A 13 -25.56 -1.42 -17.60
C ARG A 13 -24.75 -0.44 -18.43
N GLN A 14 -23.97 0.43 -17.77
CA GLN A 14 -23.11 1.39 -18.44
C GLN A 14 -22.03 0.69 -19.28
N ALA A 15 -21.35 -0.32 -18.70
CA ALA A 15 -20.34 -1.10 -19.42
C ALA A 15 -20.94 -1.84 -20.62
N LYS A 16 -22.16 -2.35 -20.50
CA LYS A 16 -22.86 -3.06 -21.58
C LYS A 16 -23.24 -2.11 -22.71
N ALA A 17 -23.73 -0.92 -22.38
CA ALA A 17 -23.99 0.13 -23.36
C ALA A 17 -22.71 0.55 -24.10
N ALA A 18 -21.62 0.79 -23.36
CA ALA A 18 -20.33 1.14 -23.92
C ALA A 18 -19.78 0.05 -24.88
N ALA A 19 -19.92 -1.23 -24.50
CA ALA A 19 -19.53 -2.35 -25.34
C ALA A 19 -20.35 -2.40 -26.64
N ALA A 20 -21.68 -2.20 -26.55
CA ALA A 20 -22.57 -2.18 -27.71
C ALA A 20 -22.25 -1.02 -28.68
N LEU A 21 -22.02 0.18 -28.14
CA LEU A 21 -21.70 1.38 -28.93
C LEU A 21 -20.36 1.28 -29.66
N THR A 22 -19.39 0.60 -29.05
CA THR A 22 -18.04 0.44 -29.62
C THR A 22 -17.89 -0.82 -30.47
N GLY A 23 -18.94 -1.65 -30.57
CA GLY A 23 -18.88 -2.95 -31.25
C GLY A 23 -17.92 -3.95 -30.59
N ARG A 24 -17.53 -3.71 -29.34
CA ARG A 24 -16.58 -4.54 -28.59
C ARG A 24 -17.31 -5.54 -27.71
N LYS A 25 -16.68 -6.67 -27.40
CA LYS A 25 -17.23 -7.64 -26.44
C LYS A 25 -16.95 -7.16 -25.01
N MET A 26 -17.90 -7.38 -24.10
CA MET A 26 -17.77 -7.05 -22.67
C MET A 26 -16.44 -7.56 -22.07
N LYS A 27 -16.06 -8.80 -22.39
CA LYS A 27 -14.80 -9.40 -21.91
C LYS A 27 -13.56 -8.60 -22.30
N ASP A 28 -13.57 -7.99 -23.49
CA ASP A 28 -12.42 -7.27 -24.02
C ASP A 28 -12.34 -5.90 -23.35
N LEU A 29 -13.50 -5.25 -23.14
CA LEU A 29 -13.62 -4.01 -22.37
C LEU A 29 -13.13 -4.18 -20.92
N VAL A 30 -13.54 -5.26 -20.26
CA VAL A 30 -13.08 -5.59 -18.89
C VAL A 30 -11.57 -5.88 -18.88
N SER A 31 -11.07 -6.67 -19.84
CA SER A 31 -9.65 -7.02 -19.91
C SER A 31 -8.76 -5.79 -20.12
N ASP A 32 -9.15 -4.89 -21.02
CA ASP A 32 -8.42 -3.65 -21.25
C ASP A 32 -8.50 -2.69 -20.06
N GLY A 33 -9.66 -2.57 -19.43
CA GLY A 33 -9.82 -1.79 -18.19
C GLY A 33 -8.88 -2.27 -17.09
N LEU A 34 -8.82 -3.59 -16.86
CA LEU A 34 -7.89 -4.18 -15.89
C LEU A 34 -6.43 -3.91 -16.25
N ARG A 35 -6.06 -4.02 -17.53
CA ARG A 35 -4.70 -3.71 -18.00
C ARG A 35 -4.32 -2.24 -17.77
N LEU A 36 -5.25 -1.31 -17.99
CA LEU A 36 -5.01 0.11 -17.77
C LEU A 36 -4.75 0.42 -16.30
N VAL A 37 -5.51 -0.22 -15.39
CA VAL A 37 -5.31 -0.06 -13.95
C VAL A 37 -3.97 -0.65 -13.52
N LEU A 38 -3.65 -1.87 -13.96
CA LEU A 38 -2.43 -2.57 -13.53
C LEU A 38 -1.14 -2.01 -14.16
N ASN A 39 -1.21 -1.48 -15.39
CA ASN A 39 -0.05 -0.90 -16.08
C ASN A 39 0.03 0.63 -15.94
N GLY A 40 -0.93 1.25 -15.26
CA GLY A 40 -0.97 2.69 -15.06
C GLY A 40 0.20 3.22 -14.22
N PRO A 41 0.52 4.52 -14.32
CA PRO A 41 1.63 5.14 -13.58
C PRO A 41 1.48 5.07 -12.06
N ALA A 42 0.27 4.81 -11.55
CA ALA A 42 0.03 4.54 -10.13
C ALA A 42 0.74 3.26 -9.65
N GLN A 43 0.75 2.20 -10.46
CA GLN A 43 1.48 0.96 -10.17
C GLN A 43 3.01 1.20 -10.22
N GLN A 44 3.48 2.06 -11.13
CA GLN A 44 4.89 2.46 -11.20
C GLN A 44 5.35 3.32 -10.02
N ARG A 45 4.43 4.01 -9.33
CA ARG A 45 4.74 4.78 -8.12
C ARG A 45 4.79 3.89 -6.88
N LEU A 46 3.88 2.91 -6.79
CA LEU A 46 3.88 1.92 -5.70
C LEU A 46 5.05 0.92 -5.81
N GLY A 47 5.51 0.60 -7.02
CA GLY A 47 6.67 -0.27 -7.25
C GLY A 47 8.03 0.44 -7.13
N ARG A 48 8.16 1.70 -7.55
CA ARG A 48 9.43 2.44 -7.42
C ARG A 48 9.69 2.99 -6.01
N GLY A 49 8.63 3.25 -5.24
CA GLY A 49 8.78 3.65 -3.83
C GLY A 49 9.41 2.55 -2.99
N SER A 50 9.03 1.28 -3.19
CA SER A 50 9.62 0.15 -2.48
C SER A 50 11.01 -0.23 -2.96
N GLU A 51 11.36 0.04 -4.23
CA GLU A 51 12.69 -0.24 -4.76
C GLU A 51 13.74 0.77 -4.27
N VAL A 52 13.37 2.06 -4.15
CA VAL A 52 14.22 3.08 -3.51
C VAL A 52 14.35 2.82 -2.00
N LEU A 53 13.26 2.41 -1.34
CA LEU A 53 13.31 1.98 0.07
C LEU A 53 14.16 0.71 0.24
N GLY A 54 14.08 -0.23 -0.70
CA GLY A 54 14.84 -1.47 -0.71
C GLY A 54 16.33 -1.24 -0.97
N LEU A 55 16.69 -0.29 -1.84
CA LEU A 55 18.07 0.16 -2.03
C LEU A 55 18.62 0.86 -0.79
N LEU A 56 17.80 1.69 -0.12
CA LEU A 56 18.19 2.34 1.14
C LEU A 56 18.34 1.33 2.30
N GLN A 57 17.48 0.31 2.38
CA GLN A 57 17.62 -0.78 3.35
C GLN A 57 18.84 -1.68 3.07
N LYS A 58 19.24 -1.85 1.81
CA LYS A 58 20.38 -2.71 1.44
C LYS A 58 21.74 -2.08 1.76
N GLU A 59 21.83 -0.75 1.75
CA GLU A 59 22.99 0.01 2.26
C GLU A 59 23.05 0.01 3.79
N LEU A 60 21.90 -0.02 4.47
CA LEU A 60 21.82 -0.22 5.93
C LEU A 60 21.92 -1.71 6.27
N LYS A 61 23.07 -2.31 5.99
CA LYS A 61 23.41 -3.65 6.51
C LYS A 61 23.43 -3.61 8.04
N GLY A 62 22.34 -4.11 8.63
CA GLY A 62 22.43 -4.87 9.88
C GLY A 62 21.89 -4.22 11.14
N GLN A 63 21.04 -3.20 11.07
CA GLN A 63 20.23 -2.81 12.23
C GLN A 63 18.76 -2.92 11.89
N SER A 64 18.09 -3.89 12.51
CA SER A 64 16.64 -3.98 12.45
C SER A 64 16.04 -2.69 13.00
N ILE A 65 14.91 -2.24 12.46
CA ILE A 65 14.17 -1.05 12.96
C ILE A 65 13.90 -1.19 14.47
N ALA A 66 13.78 -2.42 14.96
CA ALA A 66 13.66 -2.75 16.39
C ALA A 66 14.90 -2.38 17.23
N GLU A 67 16.12 -2.54 16.71
CA GLU A 67 17.37 -2.20 17.41
C GLU A 67 17.57 -0.69 17.51
N ILE A 68 17.14 0.05 16.49
CA ILE A 68 17.15 1.52 16.50
C ILE A 68 16.16 2.07 17.55
N MET A 69 14.98 1.43 17.69
CA MET A 69 14.02 1.80 18.74
C MET A 69 14.47 1.39 20.15
N ASP A 70 15.18 0.27 20.29
CA ASP A 70 15.76 -0.16 21.56
C ASP A 70 16.88 0.79 22.04
N GLY A 71 17.72 1.28 21.12
CA GLY A 71 18.78 2.26 21.41
C GLY A 71 18.28 3.68 21.77
N LEU A 72 17.03 4.03 21.43
CA LEU A 72 16.41 5.29 21.84
C LEU A 72 15.76 5.22 23.22
N ARG A 73 15.71 4.03 23.83
CA ARG A 73 15.28 3.84 25.22
C ARG A 73 16.46 4.18 26.13
N GLY A 74 16.72 5.48 26.30
CA GLY A 74 17.66 5.97 27.31
C GLY A 74 17.33 5.42 28.71
N PRO A 75 18.28 5.45 29.65
CA PRO A 75 18.05 4.97 31.00
C PRO A 75 16.81 5.67 31.55
N VAL A 76 15.83 4.88 32.00
CA VAL A 76 14.75 5.41 32.82
C VAL A 76 15.42 5.97 34.07
N ASP A 77 15.69 7.28 34.06
CA ASP A 77 16.25 7.97 35.21
C ASP A 77 15.40 7.60 36.41
N ALA A 78 16.07 7.01 37.40
CA ALA A 78 15.50 6.66 38.67
C ALA A 78 14.81 7.91 39.22
N VAL A 79 13.49 7.88 39.32
CA VAL A 79 12.73 8.90 40.05
C VAL A 79 13.21 8.82 41.51
N PRO A 80 13.94 9.82 42.06
CA PRO A 80 14.34 9.77 43.45
C PRO A 80 13.08 9.81 44.32
N PRO A 81 13.02 9.05 45.43
CA PRO A 81 11.87 9.07 46.32
C PRO A 81 11.69 10.47 46.89
N ALA A 82 10.47 10.99 46.79
CA ALA A 82 10.08 12.28 47.32
C ALA A 82 10.47 12.37 48.81
N GLN A 83 11.43 13.24 49.13
CA GLN A 83 11.72 13.60 50.51
C GLN A 83 10.57 14.49 51.01
N ASN A 84 9.61 13.87 51.68
CA ASN A 84 8.54 14.58 52.38
C ASN A 84 9.11 15.14 53.69
N GLY A 85 9.66 16.36 53.62
CA GLY A 85 10.10 17.11 54.79
C GLY A 85 8.91 17.59 55.60
N ARG A 86 8.57 16.84 56.66
CA ARG A 86 7.85 17.35 57.83
C ARG A 86 8.82 18.18 58.67
N HIS A 87 8.53 19.46 58.88
CA HIS A 87 8.37 20.12 60.19
C HIS A 87 8.30 21.64 60.04
#